data_AF-A0A257K574-F1
#
_entry.id   AF-A0A257K574-F1
#
_cell.length_a   1.000
_cell.length_b   1.000
_cell.length_c   1.000
_cell.angle_alpha   90.00
_cell.angle_beta   90.00
_cell.angle_gamma   90.00
#
_symmetry.space_group_name_H-M   'P 1'
#
loop_
_entity.id
_entity.type
_entity.pdbx_description
1 polymer ?
#
loop_
_entity_poly.entity_id
_entity_poly.type
_entity_poly.pdbx_seq_one_letter_code
_entity_poly.pdbx_strand_id
1 'polypeptide(L)' 'MTPAAPTRLGLLQQPTRHLFFTGKGGVGKTSLSTATALALADAGRHVLLVSTDAASNL' A
#
# COMPACT_ATOMS: atom_id res chain seq x y z
N MET A 1 5.36 13.54 20.71
CA MET A 1 6.14 12.41 20.15
C MET A 1 5.90 12.41 18.65
N THR A 2 6.79 13.01 17.86
CA THR A 2 6.69 13.01 16.40
C THR A 2 7.08 11.62 15.90
N PRO A 3 6.20 10.87 15.21
CA PRO A 3 6.62 9.61 14.62
C PRO A 3 7.73 9.90 13.60
N ALA A 4 8.82 9.14 13.67
CA ALA A 4 9.95 9.26 12.74
C ALA A 4 9.40 9.18 11.32
N ALA A 5 9.74 10.18 10.49
CA ALA A 5 9.27 10.24 9.11
C ALA A 5 9.63 8.93 8.41
N PRO A 6 8.64 8.12 7.97
CA PRO A 6 8.93 6.83 7.36
C PRO A 6 9.79 7.07 6.12
N THR A 7 10.81 6.25 5.92
CA THR A 7 11.68 6.26 4.73
C THR A 7 10.78 6.27 3.49
N ARG A 8 10.68 7.42 2.83
CA ARG A 8 9.79 7.60 1.69
C ARG A 8 10.38 6.81 0.51
N LEU A 9 9.78 5.67 0.21
CA LEU A 9 10.01 4.97 -1.05
C LEU A 9 9.75 5.96 -2.20
N GLY A 10 10.73 6.17 -3.08
CA GLY A 10 10.62 7.11 -4.20
C GLY A 10 9.39 6.84 -5.08
N LEU A 11 8.99 5.56 -5.19
CA LEU A 11 7.77 5.12 -5.87
C LEU A 11 6.49 5.75 -5.31
N LEU A 12 6.45 6.10 -4.02
CA LEU A 12 5.28 6.69 -3.35
C LEU A 12 5.27 8.22 -3.39
N GLN A 13 6.33 8.87 -3.86
CA GLN A 13 6.34 10.33 -4.03
C GLN A 13 5.55 10.76 -5.27
N GLN A 14 5.67 10.00 -6.36
CA GLN A 14 4.92 10.18 -7.59
C GLN A 14 4.38 8.83 -8.08
N PRO A 15 3.42 8.22 -7.35
CA PRO A 15 2.88 6.93 -7.73
C PRO A 15 2.11 7.03 -9.05
N THR A 16 2.19 5.98 -9.85
CA THR A 16 1.32 5.81 -11.01
C THR A 16 -0.14 5.69 -10.58
N ARG A 17 -1.08 5.96 -11.49
CA ARG A 17 -2.52 5.87 -11.21
C ARG A 17 -2.94 4.51 -10.63
N HIS A 18 -2.25 3.44 -11.02
CA HIS A 18 -2.49 2.09 -10.53
C HIS A 18 -1.17 1.50 -10.01
N LEU A 19 -1.23 0.85 -8.85
CA LEU A 19 -0.13 0.09 -8.25
C LEU A 19 -0.58 -1.36 -8.10
N PHE A 20 0.15 -2.29 -8.71
CA PHE A 20 -0.13 -3.71 -8.64
C PHE A 20 0.86 -4.41 -7.71
N PHE A 21 0.34 -5.13 -6.71
CA PHE A 21 1.12 -5.93 -5.78
C PHE A 21 0.99 -7.40 -6.18
N THR A 22 2.02 -7.94 -6.83
CA THR A 22 2.07 -9.32 -7.34
C THR A 22 3.24 -10.10 -6.72
N GLY A 23 3.23 -11.42 -6.86
CA GLY A 23 4.22 -12.32 -6.27
C GLY A 23 3.62 -13.63 -5.74
N LYS A 24 4.49 -14.55 -5.30
CA LYS A 24 4.10 -15.87 -4.77
C LYS A 24 3.16 -15.78 -3.56
N GLY A 25 2.44 -16.85 -3.24
CA GLY A 25 1.63 -16.94 -2.00
C GLY A 25 2.50 -16.71 -0.76
N GLY A 26 1.98 -15.97 0.23
CA GLY A 26 2.65 -15.74 1.51
C GLY A 26 3.76 -14.69 1.56
N VAL A 27 4.10 -14.03 0.44
CA VAL A 27 5.17 -13.00 0.41
C VAL A 27 4.79 -11.64 1.00
N GLY A 28 3.61 -11.51 1.61
CA GLY A 28 3.17 -10.26 2.26
C GLY A 28 2.57 -9.20 1.33
N LYS A 29 2.07 -9.58 0.15
CA LYS A 29 1.44 -8.64 -0.81
C LYS A 29 0.32 -7.81 -0.18
N THR A 30 -0.58 -8.46 0.56
CA THR A 30 -1.69 -7.82 1.27
C THR A 30 -1.19 -6.80 2.28
N SER A 31 -0.22 -7.19 3.10
CA SER A 31 0.38 -6.30 4.10
C SER A 31 1.03 -5.08 3.45
N LEU A 32 1.80 -5.29 2.37
CA LEU A 32 2.49 -4.23 1.67
C LEU A 32 1.51 -3.29 0.92
N SER A 33 0.48 -3.84 0.29
CA SER A 33 -0.55 -3.05 -0.39
C SER A 33 -1.33 -2.18 0.59
N THR A 34 -1.66 -2.72 1.77
CA THR A 34 -2.36 -1.98 2.83
C THR A 34 -1.47 -0.89 3.44
N ALA A 35 -0.22 -1.20 3.77
CA ALA A 35 0.72 -0.21 4.29
C ALA A 35 0.96 0.93 3.29
N THR A 36 1.02 0.60 2.00
CA THR A 36 1.16 1.60 0.93
C THR A 36 -0.09 2.47 0.81
N ALA A 37 -1.28 1.87 0.85
CA ALA A 37 -2.54 2.61 0.78
C ALA A 37 -2.70 3.58 1.97
N LEU A 38 -2.37 3.13 3.18
CA LEU A 38 -2.35 3.96 4.38
C LEU A 38 -1.39 5.14 4.24
N ALA A 39 -0.14 4.89 3.83
CA ALA A 39 0.85 5.95 3.66
C ALA A 39 0.42 7.00 2.60
N LEU A 40 -0.25 6.57 1.53
CA LEU A 40 -0.77 7.48 0.50
C LEU A 40 -2.00 8.27 1.01
N ALA A 41 -2.89 7.62 1.76
CA ALA A 41 -4.04 8.27 2.39
C ALA A 41 -3.60 9.31 3.44
N ASP A 42 -2.61 8.97 4.28
CA ASP A 42 -1.99 9.87 5.25
C ASP A 42 -1.30 11.07 4.56
N ALA A 43 -0.80 10.87 3.35
CA ALA A 43 -0.28 11.95 2.49
C ALA A 43 -1.38 12.78 1.79
N GLY A 44 -2.66 12.57 2.14
CA GLY A 44 -3.81 13.30 1.59
C GLY A 44 -4.22 12.87 0.18
N ARG A 45 -3.80 11.69 -0.30
CA ARG A 45 -4.22 11.16 -1.60
C ARG A 45 -5.54 10.40 -1.45
N HIS A 46 -6.39 10.47 -2.48
CA HIS A 46 -7.53 9.58 -2.60
C HIS A 46 -7.05 8.22 -3.14
N VAL A 47 -7.24 7.17 -2.35
CA VAL A 47 -6.73 5.82 -2.65
C VAL A 47 -7.89 4.84 -2.62
N LEU A 48 -7.90 3.93 -3.59
CA LEU A 48 -8.76 2.75 -3.59
C LEU A 48 -7.86 1.51 -3.49
N LEU A 49 -7.95 0.81 -2.35
CA LEU A 49 -7.26 -0.47 -2.16
C LEU A 49 -8.19 -1.59 -2.64
N VAL A 50 -7.74 -2.35 -3.64
CA VAL A 50 -8.47 -3.50 -4.18
C VAL A 50 -7.60 -4.75 -4.00
N SER A 51 -8.15 -5.77 -3.34
CA SER A 51 -7.56 -7.11 -3.30
C SER A 51 -8.34 -8.01 -4.26
N THR A 52 -7.63 -8.73 -5.13
CA THR A 52 -8.23 -9.73 -6.03
C THR A 52 -8.11 -11.15 -5.47
N ASP A 53 -7.82 -11.30 -4.18
CA ASP A 53 -7.71 -12.60 -3.52
C ASP A 53 -9.09 -13.17 -3.17
N ALA A 54 -9.24 -14.50 -3.22
CA ALA A 54 -10.43 -15.24 -2.81
C ALA A 54 -10.49 -15.52 -1.29
N ALA A 55 -9.58 -14.94 -0.51
CA ALA A 55 -9.61 -15.05 0.94
C ALA A 55 -10.68 -14.12 1.53
N SER A 56 -11.89 -14.64 1.65
CA SER A 56 -12.92 -14.12 2.56
C SER A 56 -12.37 -14.11 3.99
N ASN A 57 -11.80 -12.98 4.43
CA ASN A 57 -11.84 -12.57 5.84
C ASN A 57 -11.50 -11.08 5.95
N LEU A 58 -12.54 -10.27 6.14
CA LEU A 58 -12.46 -9.00 6.85
C LEU A 58 -12.85 -9.28 8.30
#